data_AF-A0A8T6UYE4-F1
#
_entry.id   AF-A0A8T6UYE4-F1
#
_cell.length_a   1.000
_cell.length_b   1.000
_cell.length_c   1.000
_cell.angle_alpha   90.00
_cell.angle_beta   90.00
_cell.angle_gamma   90.00
#
_symmetry.space_group_name_H-M   'P 1'
#
loop_
_entity.id
_entity.type
_entity.pdbx_description
1 polymer ?
#
loop_
_entity_poly.entity_id
_entity_poly.type
_entity_poly.pdbx_seq_one_letter_code
_entity_poly.pdbx_strand_id
1 'polypeptide(L)'
;FIRDIAGNLRAFTTQNFRCKACNRKFRRLPLLGKCPECGGALTLTVYRGGIEKYLEAAHQLVQKYGLPKYYDQRLLMVKDEINSLFEGKKPRQISLTDFVGASKR
;
A
#
# COMPACT_ATOMS: atom_id res chain seq x y z
N PHE A 1 -4.53 13.10 10.19
CA PHE A 1 -4.16 11.76 9.73
C PHE A 1 -5.19 11.14 8.79
N ILE A 2 -6.49 11.02 9.14
CA ILE A 2 -7.48 10.33 8.27
C ILE A 2 -7.57 10.91 6.85
N ARG A 3 -7.63 12.25 6.72
CA ARG A 3 -7.68 12.91 5.40
C ARG A 3 -6.45 12.60 4.54
N ASP A 4 -5.29 12.48 5.18
CA ASP A 4 -4.02 12.18 4.49
C ASP A 4 -3.97 10.72 4.03
N ILE A 5 -4.34 9.77 4.89
CA ILE A 5 -4.41 8.34 4.53
C ILE A 5 -5.40 8.12 3.38
N ALA A 6 -6.60 8.70 3.47
CA ALA A 6 -7.60 8.60 2.41
C ALA A 6 -7.14 9.28 1.11
N GLY A 7 -6.43 10.41 1.23
CA GLY A 7 -5.82 11.10 0.09
C GLY A 7 -4.76 10.26 -0.62
N ASN A 8 -3.86 9.63 0.15
CA ASN A 8 -2.83 8.74 -0.37
C ASN A 8 -3.42 7.47 -1.00
N LEU A 9 -4.49 6.93 -0.42
CA LEU A 9 -5.22 5.78 -0.98
C LEU A 9 -5.87 6.14 -2.32
N ARG A 10 -6.59 7.26 -2.37
CA ARG A 10 -7.16 7.78 -3.62
C ARG A 10 -6.06 8.01 -4.66
N ALA A 11 -4.97 8.68 -4.28
CA ALA A 11 -3.85 8.93 -5.17
C ALA A 11 -3.23 7.63 -5.70
N PHE A 12 -3.14 6.58 -4.89
CA PHE A 12 -2.65 5.26 -5.33
C PHE A 12 -3.55 4.62 -6.39
N THR A 13 -4.87 4.66 -6.22
CA THR A 13 -5.82 4.10 -7.20
C THR A 13 -5.86 4.88 -8.51
N THR A 14 -5.60 6.20 -8.47
CA THR A 14 -5.65 7.08 -9.64
C THR A 14 -4.28 7.51 -10.16
N GLN A 15 -3.19 6.88 -9.70
CA GLN A 15 -1.84 7.35 -9.99
C GLN A 15 -1.46 7.21 -11.47
N ASN A 16 -0.53 8.05 -11.89
CA ASN A 16 0.17 7.88 -13.16
C ASN A 16 1.40 6.96 -12.97
N PHE A 17 1.85 6.36 -14.06
CA PHE A 17 3.03 5.51 -14.11
C PHE A 17 4.16 6.28 -14.78
N ARG A 18 5.39 6.09 -14.30
CA ARG A 18 6.58 6.76 -14.85
C ARG A 18 7.57 5.72 -15.38
N CYS A 19 8.15 5.96 -16.55
CA CYS A 19 9.30 5.17 -17.00
C CYS A 19 10.54 5.51 -16.17
N LYS A 20 11.28 4.51 -15.71
CA LYS A 20 12.53 4.73 -14.97
C LYS A 20 13.67 5.29 -15.83
N ALA A 21 13.68 4.99 -17.13
CA ALA A 21 14.75 5.40 -18.04
C ALA A 21 14.53 6.78 -18.65
N CYS A 22 13.34 7.04 -19.24
CA CYS A 22 13.07 8.29 -19.97
C CYS A 22 12.11 9.26 -19.24
N ASN A 23 11.65 8.92 -18.04
CA ASN A 23 10.76 9.74 -17.21
C ASN A 23 9.39 10.09 -17.82
N ARG A 24 9.03 9.50 -18.96
CA ARG A 24 7.71 9.69 -19.56
C ARG A 24 6.61 9.16 -18.64
N LYS A 25 5.50 9.90 -18.59
CA LYS A 25 4.37 9.64 -17.70
C LYS A 25 3.21 9.06 -18.50
N PHE A 26 2.56 8.06 -17.93
CA PHE A 26 1.42 7.36 -18.53
C PHE A 26 0.27 7.33 -17.55
N ARG A 27 -0.93 7.71 -18.00
CA ARG A 27 -2.14 7.65 -17.17
C ARG A 27 -2.62 6.21 -16.92
N ARG A 28 -2.33 5.30 -17.85
CA ARG A 28 -2.63 3.86 -17.75
C ARG A 28 -1.39 3.08 -18.16
N LEU A 29 -1.19 1.86 -17.65
CA LEU A 29 -0.12 1.01 -18.16
C LEU A 29 -0.35 0.67 -19.64
N PRO A 30 0.66 0.81 -20.50
CA PRO A 30 0.66 0.18 -21.81
C PRO A 30 0.48 -1.34 -21.68
N LEU A 31 -0.27 -1.95 -22.61
CA LEU A 31 -0.51 -3.40 -22.61
C LEU A 31 0.79 -4.23 -22.73
N LEU A 32 1.80 -3.66 -23.38
CA LEU A 32 3.15 -4.24 -23.50
C LEU A 32 3.91 -4.33 -22.16
N GLY A 33 3.44 -3.65 -21.11
CA GLY A 33 4.10 -3.61 -19.80
C GLY A 33 5.43 -2.84 -19.75
N LYS A 34 5.91 -2.34 -20.88
CA LYS A 34 7.15 -1.56 -21.01
C LYS A 34 6.85 -0.17 -21.58
N CYS A 35 7.80 0.75 -21.43
CA CYS A 35 7.70 2.05 -22.08
C CYS A 35 7.75 1.88 -23.61
N PRO A 36 6.74 2.38 -24.37
CA PRO A 36 6.70 2.26 -25.82
C PRO A 36 7.82 3.04 -26.54
N GLU A 37 8.42 4.02 -25.88
CA GLU A 37 9.43 4.91 -26.48
C GLU A 37 10.86 4.39 -26.32
N CYS A 38 11.20 3.82 -25.15
CA CYS A 38 12.57 3.40 -24.83
C CYS A 38 12.70 1.97 -24.33
N GLY A 39 11.60 1.21 -24.26
CA GLY A 39 11.57 -0.15 -23.73
C GLY A 39 11.82 -0.28 -22.22
N GLY A 40 12.06 0.83 -21.51
CA GLY A 40 12.37 0.84 -20.09
C GLY A 40 11.21 0.42 -19.19
N ALA A 41 11.53 -0.04 -17.97
CA ALA A 41 10.55 -0.46 -16.97
C ALA A 41 9.71 0.73 -16.46
N LEU A 42 8.42 0.46 -16.24
CA LEU A 42 7.47 1.40 -15.67
C LEU A 42 7.41 1.21 -14.14
N THR A 43 7.23 2.31 -13.41
CA THR A 43 7.17 2.32 -11.96
C THR A 43 5.98 3.12 -11.46
N LEU A 44 5.47 2.72 -10.29
CA LEU A 44 4.47 3.46 -9.52
C LEU A 44 5.06 4.77 -9.00
N THR A 45 4.23 5.79 -8.85
CA THR A 45 4.60 7.05 -8.21
C THR A 45 4.21 7.08 -6.74
N VAL A 46 3.16 6.34 -6.37
CA VAL A 46 2.69 6.17 -5.00
C VAL A 46 2.78 4.69 -4.65
N TYR A 47 3.43 4.39 -3.53
CA TYR A 47 3.66 3.02 -3.06
C TYR A 47 2.80 2.70 -1.84
N ARG A 48 2.39 1.43 -1.72
CA ARG A 48 1.62 0.90 -0.58
C ARG A 48 2.19 1.31 0.77
N GLY A 49 3.51 1.19 0.96
CA GLY A 49 4.16 1.54 2.22
C GLY A 49 3.98 2.99 2.66
N GLY A 50 3.80 3.92 1.71
CA GLY A 50 3.50 5.32 2.02
C GLY A 50 2.09 5.52 2.60
N ILE A 51 1.15 4.63 2.26
CA ILE A 51 -0.24 4.65 2.74
C ILE A 51 -0.32 3.98 4.13
N GLU A 52 0.30 2.80 4.28
CA GLU A 52 0.22 2.00 5.51
C GLU A 52 0.96 2.62 6.70
N LYS A 53 2.03 3.39 6.44
CA LYS A 53 2.90 3.99 7.47
C LYS A 53 2.13 4.74 8.56
N TYR A 54 1.01 5.36 8.21
CA TYR A 54 0.25 6.22 9.13
C TYR A 54 -0.94 5.52 9.78
N LEU A 55 -1.30 4.31 9.35
CA LEU A 55 -2.52 3.64 9.80
C LEU A 55 -2.45 3.26 11.29
N GLU A 56 -1.31 2.70 11.70
CA GLU A 56 -1.07 2.27 13.08
C GLU A 56 -0.99 3.47 14.03
N ALA A 57 -0.19 4.48 13.67
CA ALA A 57 -0.08 5.71 14.44
C ALA A 57 -1.43 6.44 14.58
N ALA A 58 -2.24 6.46 13.51
CA ALA A 58 -3.58 7.01 13.54
C ALA A 58 -4.50 6.29 14.54
N HIS A 59 -4.48 4.95 14.53
CA HIS A 59 -5.30 4.14 15.42
C HIS A 59 -4.87 4.34 16.89
N GLN A 60 -3.57 4.38 17.16
CA GLN A 60 -3.04 4.67 18.51
C GLN A 60 -3.50 6.03 19.03
N LEU A 61 -3.54 7.07 18.19
CA LEU A 61 -4.02 8.40 18.58
C LEU A 61 -5.52 8.40 18.90
N VAL A 62 -6.34 7.67 18.13
CA VAL A 62 -7.78 7.55 18.39
C VAL A 62 -8.03 6.90 19.76
N GLN A 63 -7.32 5.81 20.05
CA GLN A 63 -7.44 5.10 21.32
C GLN A 63 -6.90 5.92 22.50
N LYS A 64 -5.71 6.52 22.35
CA LYS A 64 -5.05 7.28 23.42
C LYS A 64 -5.87 8.49 23.89
N TYR A 65 -6.51 9.19 22.96
CA TYR A 65 -7.24 10.42 23.26
C TYR A 65 -8.77 10.21 23.36
N GLY A 66 -9.26 8.97 23.29
CA GLY A 66 -10.69 8.67 23.40
C GLY A 66 -11.53 9.40 22.36
N LEU A 67 -11.04 9.51 21.12
CA LEU A 67 -11.74 10.22 20.05
C LEU A 67 -13.08 9.53 19.72
N PRO A 68 -14.08 10.27 19.18
CA PRO A 68 -15.39 9.69 18.87
C PRO A 68 -15.31 8.44 18.01
N LYS A 69 -16.23 7.49 18.25
CA LYS A 69 -16.32 6.20 17.54
C LYS A 69 -16.28 6.30 16.01
N TYR A 70 -16.77 7.41 15.46
CA TYR A 70 -16.67 7.74 14.04
C TYR A 70 -15.24 7.64 13.48
N TYR A 71 -14.23 8.12 14.21
CA TYR A 71 -12.84 8.10 13.77
C TYR A 71 -12.30 6.68 13.72
N ASP A 72 -12.67 5.84 14.69
CA ASP A 72 -12.27 4.44 14.76
C ASP A 72 -12.91 3.62 13.61
N GLN A 73 -14.22 3.77 13.42
CA GLN A 73 -14.94 3.18 12.30
C GLN A 73 -14.36 3.61 10.95
N ARG A 74 -13.99 4.89 10.82
CA ARG A 74 -13.40 5.40 9.58
C ARG A 74 -12.01 4.85 9.31
N LEU A 75 -11.19 4.66 10.34
CA LEU A 75 -9.91 3.99 10.19
C LEU A 75 -10.07 2.51 9.84
N LEU A 76 -11.06 1.83 10.42
CA LEU A 76 -11.37 0.44 10.10
C LEU A 76 -11.76 0.28 8.62
N MET A 77 -12.68 1.13 8.13
CA MET A 77 -13.08 1.10 6.71
C MET A 77 -11.89 1.30 5.76
N VAL A 78 -11.00 2.24 6.08
CA VAL A 78 -9.79 2.49 5.27
C VAL A 78 -8.82 1.31 5.34
N LYS A 79 -8.70 0.65 6.50
CA LYS A 79 -7.89 -0.56 6.66
C LYS A 79 -8.41 -1.70 5.77
N ASP A 80 -9.72 -1.91 5.76
CA ASP A 80 -10.36 -2.96 4.98
C ASP A 80 -10.23 -2.70 3.48
N GLU A 81 -10.34 -1.43 3.05
CA GLU A 81 -10.12 -1.02 1.66
C GLU A 81 -8.67 -1.29 1.21
N ILE A 82 -7.69 -0.98 2.06
CA ILE A 82 -6.27 -1.30 1.81
C ILE A 82 -6.08 -2.82 1.72
N ASN A 83 -6.63 -3.59 2.65
CA ASN A 83 -6.51 -5.05 2.63
C ASN A 83 -7.09 -5.63 1.34
N SER A 84 -8.30 -5.21 0.94
CA SER A 84 -8.96 -5.65 -0.29
C SER A 84 -8.17 -5.29 -1.56
N LEU A 85 -7.62 -4.07 -1.65
CA LEU A 85 -6.83 -3.63 -2.80
C LEU A 85 -5.49 -4.36 -2.94
N PHE A 86 -4.91 -4.80 -1.84
CA PHE A 86 -3.58 -5.42 -1.80
C PHE A 86 -3.59 -6.90 -1.44
N GLU A 87 -4.76 -7.52 -1.35
CA GLU A 87 -4.92 -8.96 -1.14
C GLU A 87 -4.50 -9.70 -2.41
N GLY A 88 -3.37 -10.40 -2.29
CA GLY A 88 -2.72 -11.11 -3.39
C GLY A 88 -1.32 -10.57 -3.67
N LYS A 89 -0.32 -11.46 -3.56
CA LYS A 89 1.10 -11.29 -3.95
C LYS A 89 2.04 -10.68 -2.91
N LYS A 90 2.14 -11.31 -1.75
CA LYS A 90 3.48 -11.56 -1.17
C LYS A 90 3.59 -13.04 -0.83
N PRO A 91 4.63 -13.76 -1.27
CA PRO A 91 4.99 -14.98 -0.56
C PRO A 91 5.23 -14.58 0.89
N ARG A 92 4.49 -15.19 1.83
CA ARG A 92 4.74 -14.98 3.25
C ARG A 92 6.16 -15.48 3.51
N GLN A 93 7.09 -14.57 3.76
CA GLN A 93 8.38 -14.93 4.34
C GLN A 93 8.07 -15.48 5.74
N ILE A 94 8.09 -16.80 5.83
CA ILE A 94 7.94 -17.55 7.08
C ILE A 94 9.18 -17.32 7.93
N SER A 95 8.99 -17.14 9.25
CA SER A 95 10.09 -16.92 10.17
C SER A 95 10.93 -18.18 10.27
N LEU A 96 12.25 -18.03 10.41
CA LEU A 96 13.14 -19.17 10.64
C LEU A 96 12.77 -19.94 11.92
N THR A 97 12.21 -19.24 12.92
CA THR A 97 11.72 -19.83 14.18
C THR A 97 10.59 -20.83 13.96
N ASP A 98 9.76 -20.61 12.93
CA ASP A 98 8.64 -21.49 12.59
C ASP A 98 9.12 -22.83 12.01
N PHE A 99 10.34 -22.86 11.45
CA PHE A 99 11.00 -24.08 10.99
C PHE A 99 11.71 -24.84 12.12
N VAL A 100 12.35 -24.13 13.05
CA VAL A 100 13.16 -24.75 14.11
C VAL A 100 12.27 -25.39 15.19
N GLY A 101 11.06 -24.86 15.44
CA GLY A 101 10.13 -25.39 16.44
C GLY A 101 9.51 -26.76 16.10
N ALA A 102 9.53 -27.19 14.83
CA ALA A 102 8.94 -28.45 14.37
C ALA A 102 9.89 -29.67 14.50
N SER A 103 11.15 -29.46 14.88
CA SER A 103 12.15 -30.51 15.07
C SER A 103 12.40 -30.79 16.56
N LYS A 104 11.36 -31.15 17.29
CA LYS A 104 11.53 -31.88 18.56
C LYS A 104 11.09 -33.33 18.34
N ARG A 105 12.08 -34.19 18.08
CA ARG A 105 12.00 -35.61 18.44
C ARG A 105 12.35 -35.75 19.92
#